data_AF-U9UP21-F1
#
_entry.id   AF-U9UP21-F1
#
_cell.length_a   1.000
_cell.length_b   1.000
_cell.length_c   1.000
_cell.angle_alpha   90.00
_cell.angle_beta   90.00
_cell.angle_gamma   90.00
#
_symmetry.space_group_name_H-M   'P 1'
#
loop_
_entity.id
_entity.type
_entity.pdbx_description
1 polymer ?
#
loop_
_entity_poly.entity_id
_entity_poly.type
_entity_poly.pdbx_seq_one_letter_code
_entity_poly.pdbx_strand_id
1 'polypeptide(L)'
;METIHHKYMREALNHAQEAYDNQEIPVGCLFVLDDKIIGSGRNRTNETFNGTRHAEFEAIDQILSSGEYTSEVFQRCILYVTVEPCVMCSYALRQLRIKHVYYGCANERFGGTGSVFDIHQDPQLTLHPAYPCEGGYYRDESIMLLRKFYVRENEKAPVPKRKHKRVLKTEITPMKK
;
A
#
# COMPACT_ATOMS: atom_id res chain seq x y z
N MET A 1 3.30 20.32 11.19
CA MET A 1 1.83 20.51 11.21
C MET A 1 1.22 19.37 10.42
N GLU A 2 0.11 18.83 10.90
CA GLU A 2 -0.57 17.71 10.25
C GLU A 2 -1.25 18.21 8.96
N THR A 3 -0.82 17.69 7.81
CA THR A 3 -1.38 18.07 6.50
C THR A 3 -2.62 17.24 6.17
N ILE A 4 -3.35 17.58 5.10
CA ILE A 4 -4.46 16.77 4.60
C ILE A 4 -4.03 15.32 4.28
N HIS A 5 -2.79 15.13 3.80
CA HIS A 5 -2.23 13.80 3.51
C HIS A 5 -2.08 12.94 4.77
N HIS A 6 -1.80 13.54 5.93
CA HIS A 6 -1.78 12.80 7.18
C HIS A 6 -3.18 12.31 7.54
N LYS A 7 -4.23 13.13 7.39
CA LYS A 7 -5.61 12.70 7.66
C LYS A 7 -6.01 11.48 6.82
N TYR A 8 -5.72 11.49 5.52
CA TYR A 8 -6.02 10.32 4.68
C TYR A 8 -5.12 9.12 4.98
N MET A 9 -3.84 9.32 5.30
CA MET A 9 -2.97 8.21 5.71
C MET A 9 -3.41 7.58 7.04
N ARG A 10 -3.95 8.38 7.97
CA ARG A 10 -4.57 7.88 9.21
C ARG A 10 -5.73 6.93 8.90
N GLU A 11 -6.60 7.29 7.97
CA GLU A 11 -7.69 6.43 7.54
C GLU A 11 -7.19 5.17 6.80
N ALA A 12 -6.13 5.28 5.98
CA ALA A 12 -5.50 4.11 5.36
C ALA A 12 -4.92 3.14 6.41
N LEU A 13 -4.41 3.66 7.55
CA LEU A 13 -3.97 2.84 8.68
C LEU A 13 -5.11 2.09 9.36
N ASN A 14 -6.33 2.62 9.37
CA ASN A 14 -7.50 1.89 9.88
C ASN A 14 -7.75 0.62 9.05
N HIS A 15 -7.64 0.70 7.72
CA HIS A 15 -7.73 -0.47 6.84
C HIS A 15 -6.54 -1.45 7.00
N ALA A 16 -5.34 -0.94 7.26
CA ALA A 16 -4.18 -1.79 7.55
C ALA A 16 -4.37 -2.55 8.88
N GLN A 17 -4.95 -1.90 9.88
CA GLN A 17 -5.32 -2.50 11.15
C GLN A 17 -6.42 -3.57 10.96
N GLU A 18 -7.41 -3.30 10.12
CA GLU A 18 -8.43 -4.31 9.75
C GLU A 18 -7.78 -5.55 9.10
N ALA A 19 -6.82 -5.37 8.18
CA ALA A 19 -6.07 -6.50 7.61
C ALA A 19 -5.30 -7.28 8.69
N TYR A 20 -4.62 -6.57 9.58
CA TYR A 20 -3.90 -7.20 10.69
C TYR A 20 -4.82 -8.07 11.57
N ASP A 21 -6.01 -7.56 11.91
CA ASP A 21 -6.98 -8.24 12.75
C ASP A 21 -7.57 -9.48 12.06
N ASN A 22 -7.63 -9.47 10.72
CA ASN A 22 -8.04 -10.59 9.88
C ASN A 22 -6.87 -11.52 9.45
N GLN A 23 -5.71 -11.40 10.10
CA GLN A 23 -4.52 -12.23 9.83
C GLN A 23 -3.98 -12.08 8.39
N GLU A 24 -4.14 -10.90 7.80
CA GLU A 24 -3.55 -10.49 6.53
C GLU A 24 -2.30 -9.64 6.74
N ILE A 25 -1.50 -9.51 5.68
CA ILE A 25 -0.41 -8.53 5.67
C ILE A 25 -1.03 -7.14 5.90
N PRO A 26 -0.60 -6.35 6.91
CA PRO A 26 -1.30 -5.14 7.31
C PRO A 26 -0.97 -3.97 6.40
N VAL A 27 -1.54 -4.01 5.20
CA VAL A 27 -1.49 -2.94 4.22
C VAL A 27 -2.92 -2.51 3.94
N GLY A 28 -3.19 -1.23 4.15
CA GLY A 28 -4.42 -0.54 3.78
C GLY A 28 -4.13 0.64 2.87
N CYS A 29 -5.11 1.02 2.05
CA CYS A 29 -5.03 2.15 1.13
C CYS A 29 -6.38 2.83 0.88
N LEU A 30 -6.32 4.05 0.33
CA LEU A 30 -7.45 4.88 -0.07
C LEU A 30 -7.16 5.59 -1.38
N PHE A 31 -8.17 5.69 -2.24
CA PHE A 31 -8.19 6.57 -3.41
C PHE A 31 -9.08 7.77 -3.12
N VAL A 32 -8.52 8.97 -3.30
CA VAL A 32 -9.21 10.24 -3.07
C VAL A 32 -9.31 11.03 -4.36
N LEU A 33 -10.52 11.48 -4.70
CA LEU A 33 -10.84 12.35 -5.82
C LEU A 33 -11.56 13.59 -5.28
N ASP A 34 -11.03 14.78 -5.54
CA ASP A 34 -11.64 16.05 -5.12
C ASP A 34 -12.09 16.05 -3.63
N ASP A 35 -11.20 15.65 -2.74
CA ASP A 35 -11.43 15.51 -1.28
C ASP A 35 -12.50 14.48 -0.86
N LYS A 36 -12.98 13.64 -1.79
CA LYS A 36 -13.87 12.49 -1.51
C LYS A 36 -13.09 11.19 -1.63
N ILE A 37 -13.21 10.32 -0.63
CA ILE A 37 -12.75 8.93 -0.75
C ILE A 37 -13.71 8.20 -1.71
N ILE A 38 -13.18 7.70 -2.82
CA ILE A 38 -13.97 6.97 -3.83
C ILE A 38 -13.69 5.46 -3.83
N GLY A 39 -12.63 5.04 -3.15
CA GLY A 39 -12.23 3.65 -3.02
C GLY A 39 -11.29 3.44 -1.84
N SER A 40 -11.37 2.26 -1.25
CA SER A 40 -10.61 1.85 -0.08
C SER A 40 -10.30 0.37 -0.18
N GLY A 41 -9.17 -0.05 0.35
CA GLY A 41 -8.78 -1.46 0.24
C GLY A 41 -7.77 -1.86 1.29
N ARG A 42 -7.75 -3.16 1.57
CA ARG A 42 -6.76 -3.81 2.41
C ARG A 42 -6.28 -5.10 1.75
N ASN A 43 -5.12 -5.61 2.14
CA ASN A 43 -4.67 -6.91 1.65
C ASN A 43 -5.66 -8.02 2.05
N ARG A 44 -5.93 -8.91 1.09
CA ARG A 44 -6.87 -10.05 1.23
C ARG A 44 -6.33 -11.35 0.61
N THR A 45 -5.01 -11.43 0.42
CA THR A 45 -4.33 -12.55 -0.25
C THR A 45 -4.60 -13.93 0.36
N ASN A 46 -4.65 -14.02 1.68
CA ASN A 46 -4.98 -15.23 2.42
C ASN A 46 -6.48 -15.55 2.39
N GLU A 47 -7.34 -14.54 2.46
CA GLU A 47 -8.81 -14.70 2.38
C GLU A 47 -9.26 -15.22 1.01
N THR A 48 -8.64 -14.71 -0.06
CA THR A 48 -9.02 -14.99 -1.44
C THR A 48 -8.19 -16.09 -2.09
N PHE A 49 -7.16 -16.60 -1.41
CA PHE A 49 -6.16 -17.51 -1.97
C PHE A 49 -5.55 -17.00 -3.29
N ASN A 50 -5.34 -15.69 -3.38
CA ASN A 50 -4.88 -15.04 -4.60
C ASN A 50 -3.83 -13.99 -4.28
N GLY A 51 -2.61 -14.23 -4.77
CA GLY A 51 -1.44 -13.38 -4.53
C GLY A 51 -1.53 -11.96 -5.11
N THR A 52 -2.51 -11.67 -5.97
CA THR A 52 -2.70 -10.32 -6.53
C THR A 52 -3.63 -9.43 -5.70
N ARG A 53 -4.28 -9.98 -4.66
CA ARG A 53 -5.30 -9.27 -3.84
C ARG A 53 -4.66 -8.39 -2.78
N HIS A 54 -3.84 -7.46 -3.26
CA HIS A 54 -3.23 -6.38 -2.50
C HIS A 54 -4.23 -5.24 -2.28
N ALA A 55 -3.98 -4.41 -1.27
CA ALA A 55 -4.84 -3.28 -0.91
C ALA A 55 -5.19 -2.40 -2.11
N GLU A 56 -4.22 -2.09 -2.97
CA GLU A 56 -4.42 -1.22 -4.13
C GLU A 56 -5.38 -1.84 -5.15
N PHE A 57 -5.27 -3.15 -5.40
CA PHE A 57 -6.17 -3.86 -6.32
C PHE A 57 -7.59 -3.99 -5.77
N GLU A 58 -7.74 -4.26 -4.47
CA GLU A 58 -9.07 -4.30 -3.84
C GLU A 58 -9.78 -2.95 -3.94
N ALA A 59 -9.05 -1.84 -3.73
CA ALA A 59 -9.60 -0.50 -3.86
C ALA A 59 -9.92 -0.13 -5.32
N ILE A 60 -9.06 -0.52 -6.28
CA ILE A 60 -9.34 -0.35 -7.71
C ILE A 60 -10.60 -1.11 -8.10
N ASP A 61 -10.75 -2.37 -7.69
CA ASP A 61 -11.92 -3.19 -7.99
C ASP A 61 -13.20 -2.57 -7.38
N GLN A 62 -13.12 -2.00 -6.18
CA GLN A 62 -14.23 -1.27 -5.57
C GLN A 62 -14.67 -0.07 -6.43
N ILE A 63 -13.71 0.73 -6.91
CA ILE A 63 -13.98 1.89 -7.77
C ILE A 63 -14.61 1.44 -9.09
N LEU A 64 -14.03 0.44 -9.75
CA LEU A 64 -14.54 -0.09 -11.02
C LEU A 64 -15.95 -0.65 -10.88
N SER A 65 -16.26 -1.27 -9.74
CA SER A 65 -17.58 -1.86 -9.46
C SER A 65 -18.63 -0.84 -8.97
N SER A 66 -18.22 0.37 -8.58
CA SER A 66 -19.12 1.40 -8.03
C SER A 66 -20.06 2.04 -9.05
N GLY A 67 -19.75 1.92 -10.34
CA GLY A 67 -20.45 2.63 -11.41
C GLY A 67 -20.06 4.12 -11.55
N GLU A 68 -19.24 4.68 -10.64
CA GLU A 68 -18.67 6.04 -10.75
C GLU A 68 -17.40 6.08 -11.64
N TYR A 69 -17.04 4.96 -12.29
CA TYR A 69 -15.85 4.88 -13.12
C TYR A 69 -15.98 5.68 -14.42
N THR A 70 -15.02 6.57 -14.64
CA THR A 70 -14.71 7.15 -15.95
C THR A 70 -13.28 6.75 -16.33
N SER A 71 -12.96 6.74 -17.63
CA SER A 71 -11.61 6.43 -18.13
C SER A 71 -10.50 7.33 -17.57
N GLU A 72 -10.86 8.44 -16.92
CA GLU A 72 -9.97 9.45 -16.39
C GLU A 72 -9.98 9.52 -14.85
N VAL A 73 -10.79 8.72 -14.17
CA VAL A 73 -10.96 8.82 -12.71
C VAL A 73 -9.61 8.71 -11.99
N PHE A 74 -8.80 7.71 -12.35
CA PHE A 74 -7.50 7.49 -11.74
C PHE A 74 -6.47 8.59 -12.06
N GLN A 75 -6.58 9.24 -13.23
CA GLN A 75 -5.71 10.36 -13.62
C GLN A 75 -5.86 11.59 -12.71
N ARG A 76 -6.96 11.66 -11.98
CA ARG A 76 -7.27 12.74 -11.05
C ARG A 76 -7.13 12.32 -9.59
N CYS A 77 -7.09 11.02 -9.32
CA CYS A 77 -7.05 10.45 -7.97
C CYS A 77 -5.66 10.50 -7.35
N ILE A 78 -5.64 10.70 -6.04
CA ILE A 78 -4.47 10.52 -5.19
C ILE A 78 -4.63 9.21 -4.42
N LEU A 79 -3.61 8.36 -4.44
CA LEU A 79 -3.55 7.16 -3.60
C LEU A 79 -2.83 7.48 -2.29
N TYR A 80 -3.38 7.02 -1.17
CA TYR A 80 -2.71 6.93 0.12
C TYR A 80 -2.57 5.46 0.48
N VAL A 81 -1.35 4.97 0.70
CA VAL A 81 -1.11 3.56 1.04
C VAL A 81 -0.09 3.42 2.17
N THR A 82 -0.40 2.57 3.14
CA THR A 82 0.41 2.45 4.36
C THR A 82 1.84 1.95 4.14
N VAL A 83 2.08 1.21 3.04
CA VAL A 83 3.37 0.65 2.65
C VAL A 83 3.62 0.99 1.17
N GLU A 84 4.86 1.30 0.83
CA GLU A 84 5.28 1.56 -0.56
C GLU A 84 4.74 0.48 -1.53
N PRO A 85 4.08 0.89 -2.64
CA PRO A 85 3.56 -0.04 -3.63
C PRO A 85 4.64 -1.01 -4.12
N CYS A 86 4.30 -2.30 -4.20
CA CYS A 86 5.23 -3.27 -4.79
C CYS A 86 5.37 -3.07 -6.31
N VAL A 87 6.31 -3.76 -6.97
CA VAL A 87 6.48 -3.75 -8.43
C VAL A 87 5.16 -3.90 -9.20
N MET A 88 4.32 -4.86 -8.79
CA MET A 88 3.01 -5.13 -9.43
C MET A 88 2.06 -3.94 -9.28
N CYS A 89 1.83 -3.47 -8.05
CA CYS A 89 0.93 -2.36 -7.78
C CYS A 89 1.44 -1.05 -8.42
N SER A 90 2.75 -0.79 -8.33
CA SER A 90 3.40 0.38 -8.92
C SER A 90 3.20 0.44 -10.43
N TYR A 91 3.37 -0.69 -11.15
CA TYR A 91 3.13 -0.72 -12.58
C TYR A 91 1.65 -0.58 -12.94
N ALA A 92 0.75 -1.19 -12.17
CA ALA A 92 -0.70 -1.04 -12.37
C ALA A 92 -1.14 0.42 -12.24
N LEU A 93 -0.66 1.12 -11.21
CA LEU A 93 -0.91 2.56 -11.00
C LEU A 93 -0.36 3.42 -12.13
N ARG A 94 0.80 3.06 -12.70
CA ARG A 94 1.36 3.71 -13.89
C ARG A 94 0.46 3.54 -15.12
N GLN A 95 -0.04 2.32 -15.35
CA GLN A 95 -0.98 2.04 -16.45
C GLN A 95 -2.29 2.82 -16.30
N LEU A 96 -2.80 2.94 -15.08
CA LEU A 96 -3.97 3.75 -14.73
C LEU A 96 -3.69 5.26 -14.72
N ARG A 97 -2.42 5.66 -14.91
CA ARG A 97 -1.95 7.05 -14.94
C ARG A 97 -2.30 7.82 -13.67
N ILE A 98 -2.12 7.20 -12.50
CA ILE A 98 -2.44 7.81 -11.21
C ILE A 98 -1.83 9.22 -11.07
N LYS A 99 -2.55 10.15 -10.46
CA LYS A 99 -2.07 11.54 -10.29
C LYS A 99 -0.88 11.63 -9.34
N HIS A 100 -0.96 10.93 -8.21
CA HIS A 100 0.04 10.98 -7.14
C HIS A 100 -0.13 9.81 -6.17
N VAL A 101 0.97 9.36 -5.56
CA VAL A 101 0.95 8.35 -4.49
C VAL A 101 1.66 8.86 -3.23
N TYR A 102 0.96 8.89 -2.11
CA TYR A 102 1.57 9.08 -0.79
C TYR A 102 1.64 7.74 -0.07
N TYR A 103 2.78 7.42 0.52
CA TYR A 103 2.93 6.19 1.28
C TYR A 103 3.56 6.36 2.66
N GLY A 104 3.30 5.38 3.53
CA GLY A 104 3.81 5.40 4.89
C GLY A 104 5.27 4.99 4.99
N CYS A 105 5.53 3.68 5.00
CA CYS A 105 6.89 3.16 5.07
C CYS A 105 7.35 2.52 3.74
N ALA A 106 8.67 2.52 3.54
CA ALA A 106 9.32 1.81 2.45
C ALA A 106 9.01 0.30 2.44
N ASN A 107 9.02 -0.30 1.25
CA ASN A 107 8.92 -1.73 1.04
C ASN A 107 10.29 -2.29 0.62
N GLU A 108 11.08 -2.63 1.64
CA GLU A 108 12.49 -3.05 1.47
C GLU A 108 12.71 -4.33 0.65
N ARG A 109 11.64 -5.08 0.37
CA ARG A 109 11.73 -6.37 -0.34
C ARG A 109 11.18 -6.32 -1.75
N PHE A 110 10.12 -5.55 -1.97
CA PHE A 110 9.36 -5.58 -3.22
C PHE A 110 9.00 -4.20 -3.76
N GLY A 111 9.51 -3.12 -3.14
CA GLY A 111 9.16 -1.74 -3.45
C GLY A 111 9.40 -1.39 -4.91
N GLY A 112 8.36 -0.89 -5.57
CA GLY A 112 8.36 -0.47 -6.96
C GLY A 112 8.42 1.04 -7.13
N THR A 113 8.64 1.81 -6.06
CA THR A 113 8.70 3.26 -6.11
C THR A 113 9.95 3.83 -5.42
N GLY A 114 11.07 3.10 -5.51
CA GLY A 114 12.39 3.57 -5.10
C GLY A 114 13.15 2.65 -4.13
N SER A 115 12.49 1.78 -3.36
CA SER A 115 13.24 0.92 -2.41
C SER A 115 14.01 -0.22 -3.07
N VAL A 116 13.42 -0.81 -4.13
CA VAL A 116 14.06 -1.89 -4.89
C VAL A 116 14.10 -1.55 -6.37
N PHE A 117 12.99 -1.07 -6.90
CA PHE A 117 12.86 -0.64 -8.30
C PHE A 117 12.19 0.72 -8.40
N ASP A 118 12.51 1.45 -9.46
CA ASP A 118 11.93 2.74 -9.81
C ASP A 118 10.80 2.62 -10.84
N ILE A 119 9.94 1.60 -10.74
CA ILE A 119 8.90 1.31 -11.74
C ILE A 119 7.99 2.51 -12.03
N HIS A 120 7.70 3.33 -11.02
CA HIS A 120 6.92 4.56 -11.17
C HIS A 120 7.54 5.61 -12.10
N GLN A 121 8.87 5.61 -12.25
CA GLN A 121 9.62 6.64 -12.98
C GLN A 121 10.66 6.08 -13.98
N ASP A 122 10.71 4.76 -14.16
CA ASP A 122 11.66 4.11 -15.07
C ASP A 122 11.52 4.69 -16.49
N PRO A 123 12.60 5.27 -17.06
CA PRO A 123 12.57 5.90 -18.38
C PRO A 123 12.44 4.88 -19.52
N GLN A 124 12.71 3.59 -19.30
CA GLN A 124 12.55 2.54 -20.30
C GLN A 124 11.07 2.18 -20.53
N LEU A 125 10.20 2.46 -19.55
CA LEU A 125 8.76 2.21 -19.65
C LEU A 125 8.06 3.36 -20.36
N THR A 126 8.14 3.38 -21.70
CA THR A 126 7.68 4.52 -22.52
C THR A 126 6.16 4.57 -22.79
N LEU A 127 5.44 3.47 -22.59
CA LEU A 127 4.00 3.38 -22.92
C LEU A 127 3.12 4.21 -21.97
N HIS A 128 3.52 4.34 -20.71
CA HIS A 128 2.77 5.05 -19.68
C HIS A 128 3.68 6.07 -18.97
N PRO A 129 3.21 7.30 -18.74
CA PRO A 129 4.01 8.35 -18.12
C PRO A 129 4.40 7.98 -16.68
N ALA A 130 5.47 8.59 -16.19
CA ALA A 130 5.83 8.51 -14.78
C ALA A 130 4.78 9.21 -13.90
N TYR A 131 4.73 8.84 -12.62
CA TYR A 131 3.90 9.52 -11.63
C TYR A 131 4.71 9.87 -10.38
N PRO A 132 4.40 10.98 -9.69
CA PRO A 132 5.07 11.36 -8.47
C PRO A 132 4.63 10.48 -7.28
N CYS A 133 5.58 10.17 -6.40
CA CYS A 133 5.28 9.54 -5.12
C CYS A 133 6.13 10.09 -3.98
N GLU A 134 5.56 10.15 -2.78
CA GLU A 134 6.22 10.64 -1.57
C GLU A 134 5.97 9.70 -0.38
N GLY A 135 7.03 9.32 0.32
CA GLY A 135 6.99 8.44 1.49
C GLY A 135 7.17 9.19 2.81
N GLY A 136 6.83 8.53 3.92
CA GLY A 136 7.13 9.03 5.28
C GLY A 136 5.90 9.27 6.16
N TYR A 137 4.70 9.18 5.60
CA TYR A 137 3.46 9.51 6.31
C TYR A 137 3.07 8.43 7.31
N TYR A 138 3.17 8.72 8.62
CA TYR A 138 2.99 7.70 9.67
C TYR A 138 3.88 6.45 9.47
N ARG A 139 5.08 6.65 8.92
CA ARG A 139 6.07 5.61 8.63
C ARG A 139 6.24 4.62 9.78
N ASP A 140 6.46 5.14 10.98
CA ASP A 140 6.82 4.33 12.14
C ASP A 140 5.66 3.42 12.57
N GLU A 141 4.42 3.89 12.42
CA GLU A 141 3.22 3.12 12.69
C GLU A 141 3.04 1.99 11.66
N SER A 142 3.22 2.29 10.38
CA SER A 142 3.20 1.27 9.30
C SER A 142 4.26 0.18 9.52
N ILE A 143 5.49 0.57 9.87
CA ILE A 143 6.57 -0.37 10.20
C ILE A 143 6.17 -1.24 11.39
N MET A 144 5.60 -0.63 12.44
CA MET A 144 5.21 -1.35 13.65
C MET A 144 4.13 -2.40 13.36
N LEU A 145 3.13 -2.08 12.54
CA LEU A 145 2.11 -3.04 12.11
C LEU A 145 2.73 -4.22 11.35
N LEU A 146 3.57 -3.96 10.35
CA LEU A 146 4.27 -5.02 9.61
C LEU A 146 5.10 -5.91 10.53
N ARG A 147 5.85 -5.32 11.47
CA ARG A 147 6.66 -6.09 12.42
C ARG A 147 5.80 -6.96 13.33
N LYS A 148 4.70 -6.43 13.86
CA LYS A 148 3.71 -7.20 14.63
C LYS A 148 3.20 -8.40 13.82
N PHE A 149 2.86 -8.20 12.55
CA PHE A 149 2.42 -9.28 11.66
C PHE A 149 3.51 -10.34 11.45
N TYR A 150 4.75 -9.95 11.17
CA TYR A 150 5.79 -10.94 10.86
C TYR A 150 6.29 -11.76 12.05
N VAL A 151 6.02 -11.31 13.29
CA VAL A 151 6.25 -12.09 14.52
C VAL A 151 5.15 -13.16 14.69
N ARG A 152 3.91 -12.90 14.23
CA ARG A 152 2.84 -13.90 14.22
C ARG A 152 3.15 -15.06 13.28
N GLU A 153 2.66 -16.23 13.64
CA GLU A 153 2.63 -17.39 12.75
C GLU A 153 1.53 -17.21 11.71
N ASN A 154 1.79 -17.64 10.47
CA ASN A 154 0.78 -17.65 9.42
C ASN A 154 0.50 -19.11 9.07
N GLU A 155 -0.61 -19.64 9.58
CA GLU A 155 -1.06 -21.01 9.32
C GLU A 155 -1.59 -21.21 7.90
N LYS A 156 -1.99 -20.11 7.23
CA LYS A 156 -2.46 -20.12 5.84
C LYS A 156 -1.33 -20.13 4.81
N ALA A 157 -0.07 -20.04 5.25
CA ALA A 157 1.07 -20.16 4.35
C ALA A 157 1.15 -21.58 3.75
N PRO A 158 1.58 -21.76 2.48
CA PRO A 158 1.69 -23.09 1.85
C PRO A 158 2.53 -24.08 2.66
N VAL A 159 3.57 -23.58 3.33
CA VAL A 159 4.36 -24.32 4.32
C VAL A 159 4.46 -23.46 5.58
N PRO A 160 3.64 -23.71 6.61
CA PRO A 160 3.70 -22.96 7.87
C PRO A 160 5.07 -23.12 8.53
N LYS A 161 5.68 -21.98 8.90
CA LYS A 161 6.95 -21.96 9.64
C LYS A 161 6.69 -21.51 11.06
N ARG A 162 7.14 -22.31 12.03
CA ARG A 162 7.16 -21.92 13.44
C ARG A 162 8.08 -20.73 13.65
N LYS A 163 7.64 -19.74 14.43
CA LYS A 163 8.35 -18.47 14.65
C LYS A 163 8.65 -18.18 16.13
N HIS A 164 8.63 -19.18 17.01
CA HIS A 164 8.83 -19.05 18.46
C HIS A 164 10.03 -18.20 18.92
N LYS A 165 11.08 -18.04 18.10
CA LYS A 165 12.28 -17.24 18.44
C LYS A 165 12.23 -15.79 17.95
N ARG A 166 11.17 -15.35 17.26
CA ARG A 166 11.07 -13.98 16.76
C ARG A 166 10.59 -13.04 17.85
N VAL A 167 11.42 -12.06 18.18
CA VAL A 167 11.09 -10.98 19.12
C VAL A 167 10.67 -9.75 18.33
N LEU A 168 9.61 -9.07 18.78
CA LEU A 168 9.19 -7.80 18.20
C LEU A 168 10.26 -6.74 18.50
N LYS A 169 10.91 -6.23 17.45
CA LYS A 169 11.81 -5.08 17.55
C LYS A 169 10.98 -3.80 17.55
N THR A 170 11.04 -3.02 18.62
CA THR A 170 10.28 -1.76 18.76
C THR A 170 11.05 -0.54 18.26
N GLU A 171 12.38 -0.58 18.29
CA GLU A 171 13.22 0.51 17.81
C GLU A 171 13.18 0.65 16.29
N ILE A 172 12.87 1.85 15.81
CA ILE A 172 12.81 2.18 14.39
C ILE A 172 13.92 3.18 14.08
N THR A 173 14.79 2.83 13.14
CA THR A 173 15.88 3.71 12.71
C THR A 173 15.30 5.00 12.11
N PRO A 174 15.80 6.18 12.53
CA PRO A 174 15.41 7.45 11.94
C PRO A 174 15.64 7.48 10.43
N MET A 175 14.85 8.27 9.70
CA MET A 175 15.15 8.55 8.31
C MET A 175 16.51 9.24 8.20
N LYS A 176 17.34 8.81 7.23
CA LYS A 176 18.53 9.58 6.87
C LYS A 176 18.04 10.91 6.30
N LYS A 177 18.47 12.03 6.91
CA LYS A 177 18.21 13.38 6.41
C LYS A 177 18.92 13.60 5.08
#